data_AF-A0A961F471-F1
#
_entry.id   AF-A0A961F471-F1
#
_cell.length_a   1.000
_cell.length_b   1.000
_cell.length_c   1.000
_cell.angle_alpha   90.00
_cell.angle_beta   90.00
_cell.angle_gamma   90.00
#
_symmetry.space_group_name_H-M   'P 1'
#
loop_
_entity.id
_entity.type
_entity.pdbx_description
1 polymer ?
#
loop_
_entity_poly.entity_id
_entity_poly.type
_entity_poly.pdbx_seq_one_letter_code
_entity_poly.pdbx_strand_id
1 'polypeptide(L)'
;MKIRTQFLLGYLFVCAIIVVGGVFSAYSMRVVNEAGENATLRNTPQLYALMELKQHLIAAHLELEQSFLQTDNTEMRKLMWSHLDGAELDVKLLLEGGSHGDWIVEGMQDAAIRSEVETLADHLRALRQLTAQRIDQEDNAGLRQEYHVRYTQTMDHLEMLEKSIQQELFAEVNTFRKFHKFGLSFIVGATLLSLALAVLVGLLSARRIAGAIRRVSGRLQDVAAGEGDLTIRLEASDRDELGELAANFNIFAEKIRDIILRIKDMSDNLAVTSEQMASTSENFSNNAQDQAATFEEMTVTAEEVSAGMESVAENTDDQFNTVQGLQDRITELSAVTDKMAGRIRTATGAINEILADARTSQERLQS
;
A
#
# COMPACT_ATOMS: atom_id res chain seq x y z
N MET A 1 -4.35 -13.90 -8.20
CA MET A 1 -4.53 -13.67 -6.74
C MET A 1 -3.98 -12.29 -6.45
N LYS A 2 -4.72 -11.47 -5.71
CA LYS A 2 -4.28 -10.12 -5.33
C LYS A 2 -2.87 -10.16 -4.73
N ILE A 3 -2.03 -9.22 -5.12
CA ILE A 3 -0.64 -9.08 -4.67
C ILE A 3 -0.60 -8.94 -3.15
N ARG A 4 -1.55 -8.19 -2.57
CA ARG A 4 -1.70 -8.08 -1.12
C ARG A 4 -1.87 -9.43 -0.44
N THR A 5 -2.70 -10.31 -1.02
CA THR A 5 -2.97 -11.64 -0.48
C THR A 5 -1.74 -12.55 -0.60
N GLN A 6 -0.98 -12.44 -1.69
CA GLN A 6 0.29 -13.17 -1.85
C GLN A 6 1.31 -12.77 -0.78
N PHE A 7 1.46 -11.47 -0.50
CA PHE A 7 2.33 -11.00 0.57
C PHE A 7 1.89 -11.48 1.94
N LEU A 8 0.60 -11.33 2.27
CA LEU A 8 0.07 -11.76 3.56
C LEU A 8 0.30 -13.25 3.80
N LEU A 9 0.04 -14.10 2.80
CA LEU A 9 0.31 -15.54 2.90
C LEU A 9 1.81 -15.84 3.07
N GLY A 10 2.68 -15.16 2.32
CA GLY A 10 4.13 -15.34 2.43
C GLY A 10 4.67 -14.94 3.81
N TYR A 11 4.28 -13.77 4.31
CA TYR A 11 4.68 -13.31 5.64
C TYR A 11 4.07 -14.15 6.76
N LEU A 12 2.80 -14.56 6.64
CA LEU A 12 2.17 -15.46 7.62
C LEU A 12 2.88 -16.81 7.68
N PHE A 13 3.32 -17.35 6.54
CA PHE A 13 4.08 -18.59 6.48
C PHE A 13 5.43 -18.46 7.20
N VAL A 14 6.15 -17.34 6.97
CA VAL A 14 7.40 -17.04 7.69
C VAL A 14 7.15 -16.89 9.20
N CYS A 15 6.11 -16.16 9.59
CA CYS A 15 5.73 -16.02 10.99
C CYS A 15 5.37 -17.37 11.63
N ALA A 16 4.66 -18.24 10.92
CA ALA A 16 4.33 -19.57 11.41
C ALA A 16 5.59 -20.41 11.67
N ILE A 17 6.58 -20.37 10.77
CA ILE A 17 7.87 -21.04 10.97
C ILE A 17 8.58 -20.49 12.21
N ILE A 18 8.60 -19.17 12.40
CA ILE A 18 9.24 -18.52 13.55
C ILE A 18 8.54 -18.93 14.86
N VAL A 19 7.20 -18.95 14.88
CA VAL A 19 6.43 -19.34 16.06
C VAL A 19 6.66 -20.81 16.40
N VAL A 20 6.56 -21.71 15.41
CA VAL A 20 6.84 -23.14 15.61
C VAL A 20 8.28 -23.35 16.09
N GLY A 21 9.23 -22.63 15.49
CA GLY A 21 10.63 -22.63 15.90
C GLY A 21 10.84 -22.17 17.34
N GLY A 22 10.15 -21.10 17.74
CA GLY A 22 10.18 -20.55 19.09
C GLY A 22 9.58 -21.48 20.13
N VAL A 23 8.42 -22.07 19.86
CA VAL A 23 7.76 -23.04 20.75
C VAL A 23 8.65 -24.27 20.93
N PHE A 24 9.21 -24.79 19.85
CA PHE A 24 10.14 -25.92 19.90
C PHE A 24 11.39 -25.60 20.72
N SER A 25 11.98 -24.42 20.51
CA SER A 25 13.13 -23.93 21.28
C SER A 25 12.82 -23.85 22.78
N ALA A 26 11.68 -23.27 23.14
CA ALA A 26 11.25 -23.18 24.54
C ALA A 26 11.06 -24.56 25.18
N TYR A 27 10.49 -25.52 24.44
CA TYR A 27 10.35 -26.90 24.90
C TYR A 27 11.71 -27.57 25.10
N SER A 28 12.61 -27.47 24.11
CA SER A 28 13.96 -28.03 24.20
C SER A 28 14.73 -27.44 25.37
N MET A 29 14.59 -26.14 25.64
CA MET A 29 15.26 -25.47 26.75
C MET A 29 14.75 -25.96 28.12
N ARG A 30 13.46 -26.27 28.24
CA ARG A 30 12.91 -26.85 29.48
C ARG A 30 13.53 -28.21 29.79
N VAL A 31 13.59 -29.10 28.79
CA VAL A 31 14.20 -30.43 28.93
C VAL A 31 15.68 -30.31 29.32
N VAL A 32 16.40 -29.39 28.69
CA VAL A 32 17.81 -29.09 28.99
C VAL A 32 17.96 -28.54 30.41
N ASN A 33 17.07 -27.66 30.86
CA ASN A 33 17.12 -27.10 32.21
C ASN A 33 16.86 -28.16 33.29
N GLU A 34 15.82 -28.98 33.11
CA GLU A 34 15.46 -30.04 34.05
C GLU A 34 16.55 -31.11 34.19
N ALA A 35 17.10 -31.58 33.06
CA ALA A 35 18.24 -32.50 33.07
C ALA A 35 19.51 -31.88 33.69
N GLY A 36 19.72 -30.57 33.51
CA GLY A 36 20.82 -29.84 34.14
C GLY A 36 20.67 -29.73 35.65
N GLU A 37 19.46 -29.44 36.12
CA GLU A 37 19.12 -29.31 37.53
C GLU A 37 19.24 -30.65 38.28
N ASN A 38 18.74 -31.74 37.70
CA ASN A 38 18.93 -33.08 38.26
C ASN A 38 20.41 -33.46 38.36
N ALA A 39 21.20 -33.18 37.32
CA ALA A 39 22.62 -33.49 37.31
C ALA A 39 23.40 -32.72 38.40
N THR A 40 23.11 -31.43 38.59
CA THR A 40 23.83 -30.59 39.54
C THR A 40 23.32 -30.69 40.97
N LEU A 41 22.01 -30.75 41.20
CA LEU A 41 21.41 -30.71 42.53
C LEU A 41 21.16 -32.09 43.12
N ARG A 42 20.98 -33.14 42.30
CA ARG A 42 20.67 -34.48 42.78
C ARG A 42 21.86 -35.42 42.66
N ASN A 43 22.32 -35.67 41.44
CA ASN A 43 23.29 -36.73 41.19
C ASN A 43 24.71 -36.36 41.69
N THR A 44 25.09 -35.08 41.62
CA THR A 44 26.42 -34.61 42.05
C THR A 44 26.63 -34.75 43.57
N PRO A 45 25.72 -34.27 44.46
CA PRO A 45 25.84 -34.51 45.90
C PRO A 45 25.84 -36.01 46.29
N GLN A 46 25.06 -36.84 45.60
CA GLN A 46 25.06 -38.29 45.81
C GLN A 46 26.41 -38.93 45.49
N LEU A 47 27.07 -38.49 44.41
CA LEU A 47 28.40 -38.97 44.04
C LEU A 47 29.46 -38.53 45.07
N TYR A 48 29.34 -37.31 45.60
CA TYR A 48 30.20 -36.83 46.69
C TYR A 48 30.04 -37.69 47.95
N ALA A 49 28.80 -38.00 48.35
CA ALA A 49 28.54 -38.87 49.51
C ALA A 49 29.12 -40.28 49.33
N LEU A 50 29.09 -40.84 48.11
CA LEU A 50 29.76 -42.11 47.81
C LEU A 50 31.28 -42.03 47.87
N MET A 51 31.86 -40.92 47.41
CA MET A 51 33.30 -40.69 47.47
C MET A 51 33.78 -40.58 48.93
N GLU A 52 33.02 -39.89 49.78
CA GLU A 52 33.29 -39.79 51.22
C GLU A 52 33.13 -41.14 51.93
N LEU A 53 32.09 -41.91 51.61
CA LEU A 53 31.91 -43.27 52.08
C LEU A 53 33.12 -44.16 51.75
N LYS A 54 33.61 -44.07 50.51
CA LYS A 54 34.81 -44.80 50.07
C LYS A 54 36.04 -44.38 50.88
N GLN A 55 36.20 -43.08 51.09
CA GLN A 55 37.30 -42.53 51.88
C GLN A 55 37.25 -42.99 53.33
N HIS A 56 36.08 -42.97 53.97
CA HIS A 56 35.86 -43.48 55.31
C HIS A 56 36.19 -44.97 55.43
N LEU A 57 35.79 -45.80 54.45
CA LEU A 57 36.09 -47.22 54.49
C LEU A 57 37.58 -47.54 54.30
N ILE A 58 38.26 -46.81 53.41
CA ILE A 58 39.71 -46.93 53.24
C ILE A 58 40.44 -46.50 54.51
N ALA A 59 40.04 -45.38 55.11
CA ALA A 59 40.65 -44.89 56.35
C ALA A 59 40.41 -45.85 57.50
N ALA A 60 39.18 -46.33 57.71
CA ALA A 60 38.87 -47.33 58.74
C ALA A 60 39.70 -48.61 58.57
N HIS A 61 39.84 -49.11 57.34
CA HIS A 61 40.65 -50.30 57.08
C HIS A 61 42.14 -50.06 57.39
N LEU A 62 42.67 -48.93 56.95
CA LEU A 62 44.06 -48.56 57.19
C LEU A 62 44.37 -48.43 58.69
N GLU A 63 43.54 -47.70 59.43
CA GLU A 63 43.69 -47.51 60.88
C GLU A 63 43.57 -48.85 61.62
N LEU A 64 42.66 -49.75 61.20
CA LEU A 64 42.56 -51.08 61.77
C LEU A 64 43.86 -51.87 61.60
N GLU A 65 44.41 -51.95 60.38
CA GLU A 65 45.65 -52.71 60.14
C GLU A 65 46.85 -52.09 60.86
N GLN A 66 46.95 -50.76 60.90
CA GLN A 66 48.01 -50.08 61.65
C GLN A 66 47.89 -50.32 63.17
N SER A 67 46.67 -50.47 63.71
CA SER A 67 46.43 -50.72 65.13
C SER A 67 47.02 -52.04 65.65
N PHE A 68 47.25 -53.01 64.76
CA PHE A 68 47.91 -54.28 65.08
C PHE A 68 49.45 -54.21 65.00
N LEU A 69 50.01 -53.14 64.43
CA LEU A 69 51.45 -52.97 64.24
C LEU A 69 52.11 -52.08 65.32
N GLN A 70 51.32 -51.27 66.04
CA GLN A 70 51.81 -50.31 67.03
C GLN A 70 51.41 -50.69 68.45
N THR A 71 52.31 -50.46 69.40
CA THR A 71 52.09 -50.73 70.83
C THR A 71 51.10 -49.74 71.46
N ASP A 72 51.09 -48.48 71.01
CA ASP A 72 50.07 -47.50 71.38
C ASP A 72 49.07 -47.37 70.23
N ASN A 73 47.90 -47.98 70.39
CA ASN A 73 46.89 -48.10 69.35
C ASN A 73 45.52 -47.52 69.74
N THR A 74 45.45 -46.81 70.87
CA THR A 74 44.18 -46.27 71.40
C THR A 74 43.57 -45.24 70.45
N GLU A 75 44.34 -44.25 70.02
CA GLU A 75 43.85 -43.23 69.09
C GLU A 75 43.56 -43.81 67.70
N MET A 76 44.37 -44.77 67.24
CA MET A 76 44.17 -45.48 65.97
C MET A 76 42.81 -46.21 65.93
N ARG A 77 42.50 -46.98 66.99
CA ARG A 77 41.20 -47.66 67.13
C ARG A 77 40.03 -46.69 67.24
N LYS A 78 40.23 -45.55 67.91
CA LYS A 78 39.22 -44.50 68.03
C LYS A 78 38.92 -43.84 66.67
N LEU A 79 39.95 -43.51 65.90
CA LEU A 79 39.82 -42.97 64.54
C LEU A 79 39.15 -43.98 63.60
N MET A 80 39.56 -45.25 63.67
CA MET A 80 38.93 -46.35 62.93
C MET A 80 37.42 -46.43 63.20
N TRP A 81 36.98 -46.40 64.46
CA TRP A 81 35.55 -46.40 64.80
C TRP A 81 34.85 -45.14 64.31
N SER A 82 35.49 -43.97 64.44
CA SER A 82 34.96 -42.71 63.90
C SER A 82 34.75 -42.76 62.39
N HIS A 83 35.65 -43.41 61.65
CA HIS A 83 35.50 -43.59 60.21
C HIS A 83 34.38 -44.58 59.87
N LEU A 84 34.19 -45.65 60.64
CA LEU A 84 33.04 -46.55 60.46
C LEU A 84 31.70 -45.84 60.77
N ASP A 85 31.66 -45.00 61.79
CA ASP A 85 30.48 -44.17 62.10
C ASP A 85 30.19 -43.17 60.97
N GLY A 86 31.23 -42.57 60.39
CA GLY A 86 31.13 -41.73 59.19
C GLY A 86 30.57 -42.48 57.98
N ALA A 87 31.10 -43.67 57.71
CA ALA A 87 30.60 -44.53 56.63
C ALA A 87 29.11 -44.90 56.81
N GLU A 88 28.67 -45.20 58.04
CA GLU A 88 27.26 -45.50 58.31
C GLU A 88 26.37 -44.26 58.11
N LEU A 89 26.88 -43.08 58.45
CA LEU A 89 26.20 -41.81 58.20
C LEU A 89 26.06 -41.52 56.70
N ASP A 90 27.10 -41.75 55.90
CA ASP A 90 27.07 -41.53 54.45
C ASP A 90 26.07 -42.45 53.76
N VAL A 91 26.03 -43.74 54.15
CA VAL A 91 25.02 -44.70 53.66
C VAL A 91 23.60 -44.24 54.03
N LYS A 92 23.41 -43.71 55.25
CA LYS A 92 22.12 -43.18 55.67
C LYS A 92 21.72 -41.94 54.86
N LEU A 93 22.64 -41.02 54.60
CA LEU A 93 22.45 -39.86 53.73
C LEU A 93 22.01 -40.29 52.33
N LEU A 94 22.61 -41.34 51.77
CA LEU A 94 22.22 -41.89 50.47
C LEU A 94 20.82 -42.53 50.47
N LEU A 95 20.33 -43.07 51.58
CA LEU A 95 19.01 -43.72 51.66
C LEU A 95 17.86 -42.75 52.01
N GLU A 96 18.11 -41.85 52.96
CA GLU A 96 17.10 -40.99 53.58
C GLU A 96 17.21 -39.53 53.12
N GLY A 97 18.37 -39.14 52.58
CA GLY A 97 18.71 -37.74 52.34
C GLY A 97 19.11 -37.01 53.62
N GLY A 98 19.65 -35.82 53.46
CA GLY A 98 20.10 -35.00 54.59
C GLY A 98 21.04 -33.88 54.16
N SER A 99 21.51 -33.12 55.15
CA SER A 99 22.55 -32.12 54.95
C SER A 99 23.90 -32.71 55.32
N HIS A 100 24.90 -32.50 54.47
CA HIS A 100 26.28 -32.88 54.72
C HIS A 100 27.20 -31.74 54.32
N GLY A 101 27.78 -31.05 55.32
CA GLY A 101 28.49 -29.80 55.10
C GLY A 101 27.57 -28.73 54.45
N ASP A 102 28.02 -28.18 53.32
CA ASP A 102 27.29 -27.17 52.55
C ASP A 102 26.32 -27.79 51.52
N TRP A 103 26.24 -29.12 51.44
CA TRP A 103 25.47 -29.83 50.42
C TRP A 103 24.21 -30.45 51.04
N ILE A 104 23.13 -30.46 50.26
CA ILE A 104 21.94 -31.25 50.56
C ILE A 104 21.96 -32.45 49.63
N VAL A 105 21.95 -33.64 50.22
CA VAL A 105 21.87 -34.90 49.48
C VAL A 105 20.40 -35.34 49.53
N GLU A 106 19.79 -35.47 48.36
CA GLU A 106 18.52 -36.19 48.25
C GLU A 106 18.78 -37.69 48.28
N GLY A 107 17.97 -38.43 49.04
CA GLY A 107 18.04 -39.89 49.06
C GLY A 107 17.80 -40.50 47.67
N MET A 108 18.37 -41.68 47.45
CA MET A 108 18.23 -42.42 46.20
C MET A 108 16.76 -42.70 45.90
N GLN A 109 16.28 -42.14 44.79
CA GLN A 109 14.91 -42.30 44.31
C GLN A 109 14.75 -43.51 43.38
N ASP A 110 15.79 -43.86 42.62
CA ASP A 110 15.78 -45.04 41.77
C ASP A 110 15.75 -46.30 42.65
N ALA A 111 14.72 -47.13 42.46
CA ALA A 111 14.48 -48.30 43.31
C ALA A 111 15.59 -49.35 43.19
N ALA A 112 16.23 -49.49 42.02
CA ALA A 112 17.32 -50.43 41.84
C ALA A 112 18.58 -49.93 42.56
N ILE A 113 18.94 -48.66 42.37
CA ILE A 113 20.12 -48.06 43.03
C ILE A 113 19.91 -48.03 44.55
N ARG A 114 18.70 -47.70 45.01
CA ARG A 114 18.36 -47.72 46.44
C ARG A 114 18.55 -49.11 47.06
N SER A 115 18.11 -50.17 46.37
CA SER A 115 18.32 -51.56 46.82
C SER A 115 19.81 -51.93 46.92
N GLU A 116 20.64 -51.39 46.02
CA GLU A 116 22.09 -51.58 46.07
C GLU A 116 22.73 -50.85 47.28
N VAL A 117 22.24 -49.64 47.61
CA VAL A 117 22.66 -48.92 48.82
C VAL A 117 22.24 -49.65 50.10
N GLU A 118 21.05 -50.25 50.12
CA GLU A 118 20.58 -51.09 51.24
C GLU A 118 21.48 -52.32 51.44
N THR A 119 21.88 -52.97 50.35
CA THR A 119 22.83 -54.09 50.38
C THR A 119 24.20 -53.65 50.91
N LEU A 120 24.66 -52.47 50.50
CA LEU A 120 25.89 -51.87 51.02
C LEU A 120 25.80 -51.56 52.52
N ALA A 121 24.64 -51.13 53.01
CA ALA A 121 24.41 -50.94 54.45
C ALA A 121 24.57 -52.25 55.23
N ASP A 122 24.08 -53.37 54.71
CA ASP A 122 24.25 -54.68 55.32
C ASP A 122 25.70 -55.16 55.30
N HIS A 123 26.41 -54.93 54.19
CA HIS A 123 27.85 -55.18 54.09
C HIS A 123 28.63 -54.39 55.14
N LEU A 124 28.27 -53.12 55.37
CA LEU A 124 28.92 -52.26 56.35
C LEU A 124 28.66 -52.73 57.80
N ARG A 125 27.42 -53.14 58.12
CA ARG A 125 27.09 -53.72 59.44
C ARG A 125 27.88 -55.00 59.71
N ALA A 126 27.99 -55.88 58.72
CA ALA A 126 28.78 -57.11 58.84
C ALA A 126 30.28 -56.81 59.01
N LEU A 127 30.81 -55.83 58.24
CA LEU A 127 32.19 -55.38 58.37
C LEU A 127 32.46 -54.81 59.76
N ARG A 128 31.55 -54.00 60.31
CA ARG A 128 31.63 -53.44 61.67
C ARG A 128 31.72 -54.54 62.74
N GLN A 129 30.89 -55.57 62.62
CA GLN A 129 30.90 -56.72 63.54
C GLN A 129 32.23 -57.49 63.46
N LEU A 130 32.72 -57.76 62.25
CA LEU A 130 34.02 -58.44 62.05
C LEU A 130 35.20 -57.60 62.56
N THR A 131 35.14 -56.27 62.42
CA THR A 131 36.14 -55.35 63.00
C THR A 131 36.22 -55.51 64.53
N ALA A 132 35.07 -55.54 65.22
CA ALA A 132 35.03 -55.75 66.67
C ALA A 132 35.63 -57.11 67.05
N GLN A 133 35.25 -58.18 66.34
CA GLN A 133 35.78 -59.53 66.59
C GLN A 133 37.30 -59.62 66.34
N ARG A 134 37.81 -58.94 65.31
CA ARG A 134 39.26 -58.87 65.02
C ARG A 134 40.03 -58.14 66.10
N ILE A 135 39.45 -57.10 66.70
CA ILE A 135 40.05 -56.39 67.82
C ILE A 135 40.11 -57.28 69.07
N ASP A 136 39.06 -58.05 69.33
CA ASP A 136 39.01 -58.96 70.49
C ASP A 136 39.91 -60.20 70.32
N GLN A 137 40.19 -60.62 69.08
CA GLN A 137 40.95 -61.83 68.76
C GLN A 137 42.07 -61.55 67.72
N GLU A 138 43.04 -60.74 68.09
CA GLU A 138 44.07 -60.21 67.17
C GLU A 138 44.90 -61.28 66.43
N ASP A 139 45.18 -62.40 67.11
CA ASP A 139 45.98 -63.51 66.58
C ASP A 139 45.18 -64.48 65.68
N ASN A 140 43.86 -64.30 65.55
CA ASN A 140 43.01 -65.20 64.80
C ASN A 140 43.16 -64.98 63.28
N ALA A 141 44.00 -65.79 62.64
CA ALA A 141 44.23 -65.75 61.19
C ALA A 141 42.96 -65.98 60.36
N GLY A 142 41.99 -66.75 60.86
CA GLY A 142 40.70 -66.97 60.20
C GLY A 142 39.88 -65.69 60.13
N LEU A 143 39.76 -64.96 61.25
CA LEU A 143 39.05 -63.68 61.31
C LEU A 143 39.74 -62.60 60.46
N ARG A 144 41.08 -62.61 60.37
CA ARG A 144 41.82 -61.71 59.46
C ARG A 144 41.42 -61.96 58.01
N GLN A 145 41.39 -63.22 57.57
CA GLN A 145 41.00 -63.59 56.22
C GLN A 145 39.52 -63.26 55.95
N GLU A 146 38.63 -63.60 56.87
CA GLU A 146 37.19 -63.33 56.74
C GLU A 146 36.88 -61.84 56.64
N TYR A 147 37.52 -61.02 57.48
CA TYR A 147 37.43 -59.56 57.40
C TYR A 147 37.94 -59.04 56.06
N HIS A 148 39.09 -59.51 55.57
CA HIS A 148 39.64 -59.04 54.31
C HIS A 148 38.72 -59.37 53.13
N VAL A 149 38.17 -60.60 53.10
CA VAL A 149 37.16 -60.99 52.10
C VAL A 149 35.93 -60.08 52.18
N ARG A 150 35.40 -59.82 53.38
CA ARG A 150 34.25 -58.92 53.56
C ARG A 150 34.58 -57.49 53.12
N TYR A 151 35.74 -56.96 53.49
CA TYR A 151 36.19 -55.63 53.10
C TYR A 151 36.26 -55.50 51.57
N THR A 152 36.88 -56.45 50.88
CA THR A 152 36.92 -56.48 49.41
C THR A 152 35.52 -56.55 48.82
N GLN A 153 34.64 -57.41 49.34
CA GLN A 153 33.24 -57.48 48.88
C GLN A 153 32.49 -56.14 49.05
N THR A 154 32.67 -55.46 50.19
CA THR A 154 32.08 -54.13 50.43
C THR A 154 32.62 -53.11 49.42
N MET A 155 33.92 -53.14 49.14
CA MET A 155 34.56 -52.20 48.23
C MET A 155 34.20 -52.45 46.77
N ASP A 156 34.15 -53.71 46.34
CA ASP A 156 33.67 -54.10 45.00
C ASP A 156 32.21 -53.66 44.79
N HIS A 157 31.36 -53.83 45.82
CA HIS A 157 29.96 -53.38 45.77
C HIS A 157 29.85 -51.87 45.67
N LEU A 158 30.65 -51.15 46.46
CA LEU A 158 30.70 -49.69 46.41
C LEU A 158 31.17 -49.18 45.05
N GLU A 159 32.17 -49.82 44.43
CA GLU A 159 32.63 -49.46 43.08
C GLU A 159 31.59 -49.76 42.00
N MET A 160 30.86 -50.87 42.12
CA MET A 160 29.73 -51.16 41.22
C MET A 160 28.64 -50.09 41.32
N LEU A 161 28.30 -49.68 42.55
CA LEU A 161 27.31 -48.64 42.82
C LEU A 161 27.76 -47.25 42.31
N GLU A 162 29.02 -46.87 42.56
CA GLU A 162 29.61 -45.65 42.02
C GLU A 162 29.50 -45.63 40.50
N LYS A 163 29.84 -46.76 39.85
CA LYS A 163 29.76 -46.90 38.40
C LYS A 163 28.32 -46.83 37.87
N SER A 164 27.33 -47.40 38.57
CA SER A 164 25.94 -47.33 38.12
C SER A 164 25.40 -45.90 38.18
N ILE A 165 25.71 -45.15 39.23
CA ILE A 165 25.30 -43.74 39.38
C ILE A 165 26.04 -42.84 38.38
N GLN A 166 27.34 -43.06 38.16
CA GLN A 166 28.08 -42.37 37.11
C GLN A 166 27.48 -42.64 35.74
N GLN A 167 27.11 -43.88 35.43
CA GLN A 167 26.47 -44.24 34.15
C GLN A 167 25.13 -43.54 33.95
N GLU A 168 24.29 -43.46 34.99
CA GLU A 168 23.03 -42.73 34.95
C GLU A 168 23.25 -41.23 34.70
N LEU A 169 24.18 -40.62 35.43
CA LEU A 169 24.59 -39.23 35.22
C LEU A 169 25.08 -39.00 33.79
N PHE A 170 25.93 -39.87 33.26
CA PHE A 170 26.41 -39.78 31.88
C PHE A 170 25.27 -39.94 30.86
N ALA A 171 24.28 -40.79 31.12
CA ALA A 171 23.10 -40.94 30.26
C ALA A 171 22.24 -39.67 30.25
N GLU A 172 22.04 -39.04 31.42
CA GLU A 172 21.30 -37.79 31.57
C GLU A 172 22.03 -36.63 30.88
N VAL A 173 23.35 -36.49 31.10
CA VAL A 173 24.19 -35.48 30.43
C VAL A 173 24.26 -35.70 28.92
N ASN A 174 24.26 -36.94 28.44
CA ASN A 174 24.23 -37.22 27.01
C ASN A 174 22.87 -36.87 26.38
N THR A 175 21.78 -37.10 27.10
CA THR A 175 20.43 -36.69 26.69
C THR A 175 20.37 -35.16 26.60
N PHE A 176 20.85 -34.47 27.64
CA PHE A 176 21.04 -33.01 27.64
C PHE A 176 21.85 -32.52 26.42
N ARG A 177 23.02 -33.12 26.15
CA ARG A 177 23.88 -32.73 25.02
C ARG A 177 23.21 -32.94 23.66
N LYS A 178 22.48 -34.04 23.49
CA LYS A 178 21.76 -34.34 22.24
C LYS A 178 20.64 -33.33 22.00
N PHE A 179 19.80 -33.07 23.00
CA PHE A 179 18.72 -32.09 22.89
C PHE A 179 19.26 -30.67 22.67
N HIS A 180 20.33 -30.28 23.38
CA HIS A 180 20.94 -28.97 23.19
C HIS A 180 21.48 -28.78 21.76
N LYS A 181 22.26 -29.74 21.24
CA LYS A 181 22.80 -29.67 19.87
C LYS A 181 21.70 -29.70 18.82
N PHE A 182 20.72 -30.59 18.97
CA PHE A 182 19.59 -30.69 18.05
C PHE A 182 18.76 -29.40 18.04
N GLY A 183 18.46 -28.86 19.23
CA GLY A 183 17.76 -27.58 19.39
C GLY A 183 18.47 -26.44 18.68
N LEU A 184 19.79 -26.31 18.87
CA LEU A 184 20.58 -25.26 18.23
C LEU A 184 20.62 -25.42 16.70
N SER A 185 20.89 -26.63 16.18
CA SER A 185 20.86 -26.88 14.74
C SER A 185 19.48 -26.62 14.12
N PHE A 186 18.41 -26.97 14.83
CA PHE A 186 17.05 -26.71 14.38
C PHE A 186 16.74 -25.21 14.32
N ILE A 187 17.09 -24.44 15.36
CA ILE A 187 16.88 -22.97 15.39
C ILE A 187 17.64 -22.30 14.25
N VAL A 188 18.92 -22.64 14.08
CA VAL A 188 19.74 -22.09 13.00
C VAL A 188 19.15 -22.46 11.63
N GLY A 189 18.76 -23.71 11.43
CA GLY A 189 18.12 -24.18 10.20
C GLY A 189 16.80 -23.47 9.90
N ALA A 190 15.92 -23.36 10.89
CA ALA A 190 14.63 -22.67 10.76
C ALA A 190 14.81 -21.17 10.46
N THR A 191 15.82 -20.52 11.06
CA THR A 191 16.15 -19.10 10.82
C THR A 191 16.70 -18.88 9.41
N LEU A 192 17.62 -19.74 8.96
CA LEU A 192 18.15 -19.64 7.59
C LEU A 192 17.07 -19.91 6.56
N LEU A 193 16.20 -20.89 6.81
CA LEU A 193 15.08 -21.21 5.93
C LEU A 193 14.08 -20.06 5.85
N SER A 194 13.71 -19.47 7.00
CA SER A 194 12.79 -18.33 7.04
C SER A 194 13.37 -17.09 6.35
N LEU A 195 14.67 -16.82 6.52
CA LEU A 195 15.38 -15.76 5.80
C LEU A 195 15.40 -16.01 4.29
N ALA A 196 15.73 -17.23 3.85
CA ALA A 196 15.75 -17.60 2.44
C ALA A 196 14.36 -17.43 1.79
N LEU A 197 13.30 -17.87 2.46
CA LEU A 197 11.92 -17.68 2.03
C LEU A 197 11.53 -16.19 1.96
N ALA A 198 11.91 -15.40 2.96
CA ALA A 198 11.64 -13.96 2.96
C ALA A 198 12.33 -13.25 1.79
N VAL A 199 13.60 -13.57 1.52
CA VAL A 199 14.35 -13.03 0.37
C VAL A 199 13.72 -13.48 -0.95
N LEU A 200 13.36 -14.76 -1.08
CA LEU A 200 12.74 -15.30 -2.30
C LEU A 200 11.41 -14.60 -2.61
N VAL A 201 10.53 -14.48 -1.61
CA VAL A 201 9.24 -13.79 -1.73
C VAL A 201 9.47 -12.31 -2.07
N GLY A 202 10.41 -11.66 -1.38
CA GLY A 202 10.78 -10.27 -1.65
C GLY A 202 11.24 -10.03 -3.08
N LEU A 203 12.15 -10.87 -3.60
CA LEU A 203 12.69 -10.76 -4.95
C LEU A 203 11.64 -11.02 -6.04
N LEU A 204 10.81 -12.06 -5.86
CA LEU A 204 9.74 -12.37 -6.82
C LEU A 204 8.71 -11.24 -6.91
N SER A 205 8.30 -10.70 -5.76
CA SER A 205 7.37 -9.58 -5.71
C SER A 205 7.97 -8.30 -6.27
N ALA A 206 9.22 -7.97 -5.91
CA ALA A 206 9.92 -6.80 -6.45
C ALA A 206 10.02 -6.86 -7.98
N ARG A 207 10.37 -8.03 -8.54
CA ARG A 207 10.41 -8.24 -10.00
C ARG A 207 9.05 -8.03 -10.66
N ARG A 208 7.97 -8.55 -10.09
CA ARG A 208 6.61 -8.40 -10.64
C ARG A 208 6.14 -6.95 -10.61
N ILE A 209 6.26 -6.28 -9.47
CA ILE A 209 5.82 -4.89 -9.29
C ILE A 209 6.66 -3.95 -10.16
N ALA A 210 7.99 -4.04 -10.08
CA ALA A 210 8.87 -3.18 -10.86
C ALA A 210 8.70 -3.40 -12.37
N GLY A 211 8.46 -4.64 -12.80
CA GLY A 211 8.16 -4.96 -14.20
C GLY A 211 6.88 -4.28 -14.69
N ALA A 212 5.78 -4.38 -13.94
CA ALA A 212 4.52 -3.73 -14.32
C ALA A 212 4.60 -2.21 -14.31
N ILE A 213 5.23 -1.62 -13.28
CA ILE A 213 5.46 -0.16 -13.22
C ILE A 213 6.29 0.30 -14.40
N ARG A 214 7.36 -0.41 -14.76
CA ARG A 214 8.18 -0.08 -15.94
C ARG A 214 7.38 -0.16 -17.24
N ARG A 215 6.49 -1.14 -17.40
CA ARG A 215 5.61 -1.23 -18.58
C ARG A 215 4.69 -0.02 -18.69
N VAL A 216 3.99 0.34 -17.60
CA VAL A 216 3.10 1.52 -17.58
C VAL A 216 3.89 2.79 -17.84
N SER A 217 5.02 2.97 -17.15
CA SER A 217 5.90 4.14 -17.31
C SER A 217 6.45 4.24 -18.73
N GLY A 218 6.86 3.11 -19.32
CA GLY A 218 7.36 3.08 -20.70
C GLY A 218 6.28 3.51 -21.68
N ARG A 219 5.04 3.01 -21.55
CA ARG A 219 3.94 3.44 -22.42
C ARG A 219 3.60 4.91 -22.26
N LEU A 220 3.59 5.41 -21.04
CA LEU A 220 3.38 6.84 -20.79
C LEU A 220 4.48 7.69 -21.44
N GLN A 221 5.72 7.22 -21.38
CA GLN A 221 6.85 7.88 -22.04
C GLN A 221 6.73 7.83 -23.56
N ASP A 222 6.32 6.70 -24.15
CA ASP A 222 6.07 6.57 -25.59
C ASP A 222 4.99 7.55 -26.07
N VAL A 223 3.90 7.67 -25.31
CA VAL A 223 2.81 8.63 -25.61
C VAL A 223 3.30 10.08 -25.45
N ALA A 224 4.09 10.38 -24.42
CA ALA A 224 4.56 11.73 -24.14
C ALA A 224 5.69 12.21 -25.06
N ALA A 225 6.59 11.31 -25.47
CA ALA A 225 7.77 11.63 -26.28
C ALA A 225 7.58 11.37 -27.78
N GLY A 226 6.65 10.49 -28.16
CA GLY A 226 6.30 10.21 -29.54
C GLY A 226 5.22 11.13 -30.09
N GLU A 227 4.48 10.66 -31.10
CA GLU A 227 3.37 11.40 -31.72
C GLU A 227 2.05 11.30 -30.93
N GLY A 228 2.08 10.80 -29.69
CA GLY A 228 0.87 10.58 -28.91
C GLY A 228 -0.01 9.44 -29.44
N ASP A 229 0.58 8.33 -29.89
CA ASP A 229 -0.17 7.17 -30.37
C ASP A 229 -0.98 6.51 -29.23
N LEU A 230 -2.27 6.85 -29.18
CA LEU A 230 -3.24 6.33 -28.22
C LEU A 230 -3.91 5.01 -28.68
N THR A 231 -3.45 4.38 -29.77
CA THR A 231 -3.99 3.09 -30.23
C THR A 231 -3.40 1.90 -29.46
N ILE A 232 -2.21 2.07 -28.90
CA ILE A 232 -1.49 1.05 -28.13
C ILE A 232 -2.19 0.82 -26.78
N ARG A 233 -2.24 -0.45 -26.36
CA ARG A 233 -2.86 -0.88 -25.09
C ARG A 233 -1.86 -1.64 -24.22
N LEU A 234 -2.02 -1.52 -22.91
CA LEU A 234 -1.34 -2.37 -21.94
C LEU A 234 -2.04 -3.73 -21.84
N GLU A 235 -1.27 -4.81 -21.79
CA GLU A 235 -1.80 -6.14 -21.50
C GLU A 235 -2.27 -6.21 -20.04
N ALA A 236 -3.59 -6.42 -19.86
CA ALA A 236 -4.24 -6.57 -18.56
C ALA A 236 -4.52 -8.05 -18.25
N SER A 237 -3.53 -8.92 -18.48
CA SER A 237 -3.65 -10.37 -18.32
C SER A 237 -3.73 -10.82 -16.85
N ASP A 238 -3.18 -10.01 -15.95
CA ASP A 238 -3.10 -10.31 -14.53
C ASP A 238 -4.44 -10.01 -13.83
N ARG A 239 -4.98 -10.97 -13.06
CA ARG A 239 -6.18 -10.77 -12.23
C ARG A 239 -5.85 -10.16 -10.86
N ASP A 240 -4.89 -9.26 -10.84
CA ASP A 240 -4.41 -8.59 -9.63
C ASP A 240 -4.46 -7.07 -9.80
N GLU A 241 -3.98 -6.34 -8.79
CA GLU A 241 -3.99 -4.88 -8.76
C GLU A 241 -3.17 -4.26 -9.89
N LEU A 242 -2.18 -4.98 -10.47
CA LEU A 242 -1.38 -4.49 -11.60
C LEU A 242 -2.15 -4.64 -12.92
N GLY A 243 -2.92 -5.71 -13.08
CA GLY A 243 -3.83 -5.83 -14.23
C GLY A 243 -4.98 -4.82 -14.16
N GLU A 244 -5.50 -4.53 -12.96
CA GLU A 244 -6.48 -3.45 -12.76
C GLU A 244 -5.90 -2.07 -13.13
N LEU A 245 -4.65 -1.80 -12.77
CA LEU A 245 -3.92 -0.59 -13.19
C LEU A 245 -3.79 -0.50 -14.71
N ALA A 246 -3.42 -1.60 -15.38
CA ALA A 246 -3.33 -1.66 -16.84
C ALA A 246 -4.69 -1.43 -17.52
N ALA A 247 -5.77 -2.03 -16.99
CA ALA A 247 -7.12 -1.84 -17.49
C ALA A 247 -7.59 -0.38 -17.34
N ASN A 248 -7.37 0.23 -16.19
CA ASN A 248 -7.72 1.64 -15.94
C ASN A 248 -6.94 2.59 -16.85
N PHE A 249 -5.66 2.32 -17.12
CA PHE A 249 -4.88 3.08 -18.09
C PHE A 249 -5.46 2.98 -19.50
N ASN A 250 -5.86 1.78 -19.94
CA ASN A 250 -6.46 1.59 -21.26
C ASN A 250 -7.77 2.38 -21.42
N ILE A 251 -8.62 2.40 -20.39
CA ILE A 251 -9.85 3.21 -20.35
C ILE A 251 -9.53 4.71 -20.45
N PHE A 252 -8.51 5.16 -19.72
CA PHE A 252 -8.05 6.54 -19.79
C PHE A 252 -7.58 6.91 -21.21
N ALA A 253 -6.74 6.09 -21.83
CA ALA A 253 -6.24 6.31 -23.18
C ALA A 253 -7.37 6.34 -24.23
N GLU A 254 -8.37 5.47 -24.08
CA GLU A 254 -9.58 5.45 -24.92
C GLU A 254 -10.38 6.75 -24.82
N LYS A 255 -10.61 7.26 -23.61
CA LYS A 255 -11.31 8.54 -23.42
C LYS A 255 -10.57 9.71 -24.04
N ILE A 256 -9.24 9.76 -23.94
CA ILE A 256 -8.46 10.82 -24.59
C ILE A 256 -8.59 10.70 -26.11
N ARG A 257 -8.50 9.49 -26.67
CA ARG A 257 -8.69 9.28 -28.11
C ARG A 257 -10.05 9.76 -28.59
N ASP A 258 -11.12 9.46 -27.86
CA ASP A 258 -12.47 9.92 -28.22
C ASP A 258 -12.61 11.45 -28.19
N ILE A 259 -11.96 12.11 -27.23
CA ILE A 259 -11.92 13.59 -27.17
C ILE A 259 -11.22 14.15 -28.41
N ILE A 260 -10.07 13.58 -28.80
CA ILE A 260 -9.32 14.02 -29.99
C ILE A 260 -10.14 13.82 -31.26
N LEU A 261 -10.86 12.70 -31.40
CA LEU A 261 -11.75 12.46 -32.54
C LEU A 261 -12.88 13.50 -32.63
N ARG A 262 -13.51 13.82 -31.49
CA ARG A 262 -14.55 14.87 -31.45
C ARG A 262 -14.00 16.24 -31.81
N ILE A 263 -12.79 16.59 -31.36
CA ILE A 263 -12.14 17.85 -31.73
C ILE A 263 -11.90 17.90 -33.24
N LYS A 264 -11.42 16.80 -33.83
CA LYS A 264 -11.24 16.69 -35.28
C LYS A 264 -12.56 16.92 -36.03
N ASP A 265 -13.63 16.22 -35.63
CA ASP A 265 -14.95 16.38 -36.25
C ASP A 265 -15.47 17.82 -36.13
N MET A 266 -15.24 18.48 -34.99
CA MET A 266 -15.59 19.90 -34.79
C MET A 266 -14.76 20.82 -35.69
N SER A 267 -13.47 20.56 -35.85
CA SER A 267 -12.59 21.32 -36.75
C SER A 267 -12.99 21.16 -38.21
N ASP A 268 -13.34 19.96 -38.66
CA ASP A 268 -13.81 19.70 -40.03
C ASP A 268 -15.14 20.42 -40.29
N ASN A 269 -16.09 20.37 -39.35
CA ASN A 269 -17.35 21.13 -39.46
C ASN A 269 -17.12 22.64 -39.46
N LEU A 270 -16.17 23.15 -38.67
CA LEU A 270 -15.82 24.57 -38.66
C LEU A 270 -15.23 25.00 -40.00
N ALA A 271 -14.40 24.16 -40.65
CA ALA A 271 -13.84 24.44 -41.96
C ALA A 271 -14.96 24.56 -43.03
N VAL A 272 -15.89 23.60 -43.06
CA VAL A 272 -17.06 23.64 -43.96
C VAL A 272 -17.92 24.90 -43.72
N THR A 273 -18.19 25.21 -42.45
CA THR A 273 -18.99 26.39 -42.09
C THR A 273 -18.29 27.69 -42.51
N SER A 274 -16.96 27.75 -42.38
CA SER A 274 -16.16 28.91 -42.80
C SER A 274 -16.19 29.10 -44.31
N GLU A 275 -16.15 28.01 -45.09
CA GLU A 275 -16.26 28.06 -46.55
C GLU A 275 -17.65 28.52 -47.01
N GLN A 276 -18.71 28.03 -46.36
CA GLN A 276 -20.08 28.52 -46.59
C GLN A 276 -20.23 30.01 -46.25
N MET A 277 -19.61 30.46 -45.16
CA MET A 277 -19.63 31.87 -44.75
C MET A 277 -18.88 32.76 -45.75
N ALA A 278 -17.76 32.29 -46.31
CA ALA A 278 -17.03 32.99 -47.36
C ALA A 278 -17.88 33.15 -48.62
N SER A 279 -18.51 32.07 -49.09
CA SER A 279 -19.43 32.11 -50.24
C SER A 279 -20.63 33.03 -49.99
N THR A 280 -21.21 32.99 -48.78
CA THR A 280 -22.32 33.89 -48.41
C THR A 280 -21.88 35.35 -48.41
N SER A 281 -20.68 35.65 -47.92
CA SER A 281 -20.13 37.00 -47.89
C SER A 281 -19.85 37.53 -49.30
N GLU A 282 -19.38 36.67 -50.22
CA GLU A 282 -19.20 37.01 -51.64
C GLU A 282 -20.53 37.34 -52.32
N ASN A 283 -21.55 36.48 -52.14
CA ASN A 283 -22.90 36.74 -52.65
C ASN A 283 -23.49 38.04 -52.07
N PHE A 284 -23.27 38.31 -50.78
CA PHE A 284 -23.70 39.55 -50.15
C PHE A 284 -23.00 40.77 -50.76
N SER A 285 -21.69 40.69 -51.02
CA SER A 285 -20.93 41.75 -51.68
C SER A 285 -21.45 42.04 -53.10
N ASN A 286 -21.77 40.99 -53.87
CA ASN A 286 -22.33 41.14 -55.21
C ASN A 286 -23.72 41.79 -55.16
N ASN A 287 -24.61 41.30 -54.29
CA ASN A 287 -25.94 41.91 -54.09
C ASN A 287 -25.85 43.37 -53.64
N ALA A 288 -24.87 43.72 -52.79
CA ALA A 288 -24.63 45.09 -52.36
C ALA A 288 -24.18 45.99 -53.53
N GLN A 289 -23.37 45.47 -54.46
CA GLN A 289 -23.00 46.18 -55.70
C GLN A 289 -24.21 46.38 -56.62
N ASP A 290 -25.03 45.35 -56.83
CA ASP A 290 -26.25 45.46 -57.64
C ASP A 290 -27.23 46.49 -57.03
N GLN A 291 -27.35 46.49 -55.70
CA GLN A 291 -28.17 47.47 -54.99
C GLN A 291 -27.61 48.89 -55.12
N ALA A 292 -26.29 49.07 -55.06
CA ALA A 292 -25.65 50.36 -55.29
C ALA A 292 -25.91 50.88 -56.72
N ALA A 293 -25.80 50.02 -57.74
CA ALA A 293 -26.10 50.37 -59.12
C ALA A 293 -27.59 50.77 -59.30
N THR A 294 -28.50 50.04 -58.65
CA THR A 294 -29.94 50.38 -58.66
C THR A 294 -30.20 51.74 -58.00
N PHE A 295 -29.46 52.08 -56.93
CA PHE A 295 -29.53 53.39 -56.29
C PHE A 295 -28.99 54.51 -57.18
N GLU A 296 -27.92 54.26 -57.94
CA GLU A 296 -27.42 55.22 -58.94
C GLU A 296 -28.47 55.48 -60.03
N GLU A 297 -29.08 54.43 -60.59
CA GLU A 297 -30.15 54.57 -61.58
C GLU A 297 -31.37 55.33 -61.02
N MET A 298 -31.75 55.04 -59.78
CA MET A 298 -32.83 55.77 -59.09
C MET A 298 -32.48 57.25 -58.90
N THR A 299 -31.22 57.56 -58.63
CA THR A 299 -30.73 58.94 -58.49
C THR A 299 -30.81 59.67 -59.83
N VAL A 300 -30.36 59.04 -60.92
CA VAL A 300 -30.50 59.58 -62.29
C VAL A 300 -31.97 59.81 -62.63
N THR A 301 -32.84 58.85 -62.34
CA THR A 301 -34.29 59.01 -62.54
C THR A 301 -34.85 60.19 -61.72
N ALA A 302 -34.39 60.36 -60.47
CA ALA A 302 -34.81 61.48 -59.64
C ALA A 302 -34.31 62.83 -60.18
N GLU A 303 -33.11 62.89 -60.75
CA GLU A 303 -32.59 64.07 -61.46
C GLU A 303 -33.43 64.38 -62.71
N GLU A 304 -33.74 63.38 -63.53
CA GLU A 304 -34.61 63.55 -64.71
C GLU A 304 -36.02 64.03 -64.33
N VAL A 305 -36.61 63.46 -63.26
CA VAL A 305 -37.91 63.90 -62.74
C VAL A 305 -37.83 65.34 -62.23
N SER A 306 -36.76 65.71 -61.53
CA SER A 306 -36.56 67.07 -61.02
C SER A 306 -36.43 68.08 -62.17
N ALA A 307 -35.65 67.76 -63.20
CA ALA A 307 -35.54 68.58 -64.41
C ALA A 307 -36.88 68.69 -65.16
N GLY A 308 -37.64 67.59 -65.22
CA GLY A 308 -39.00 67.59 -65.76
C GLY A 308 -39.95 68.50 -64.98
N MET A 309 -39.87 68.49 -63.64
CA MET A 309 -40.66 69.39 -62.78
C MET A 309 -40.29 70.86 -62.97
N GLU A 310 -39.00 71.17 -63.13
CA GLU A 310 -38.54 72.53 -63.44
C GLU A 310 -39.10 73.01 -64.78
N SER A 311 -39.05 72.16 -65.82
CA SER A 311 -39.64 72.47 -67.12
C SER A 311 -41.16 72.65 -67.03
N VAL A 312 -41.87 71.86 -66.22
CA VAL A 312 -43.31 72.04 -66.00
C VAL A 312 -43.58 73.38 -65.29
N ALA A 313 -42.77 73.76 -64.30
CA ALA A 313 -42.90 75.04 -63.61
C ALA A 313 -42.67 76.22 -64.56
N GLU A 314 -41.61 76.18 -65.38
CA GLU A 314 -41.31 77.19 -66.41
C GLU A 314 -42.47 77.32 -67.41
N ASN A 315 -42.94 76.20 -67.97
CA ASN A 315 -44.09 76.20 -68.87
C ASN A 315 -45.36 76.77 -68.22
N THR A 316 -45.55 76.51 -66.92
CA THR A 316 -46.70 77.05 -66.16
C THR A 316 -46.57 78.56 -65.96
N ASP A 317 -45.37 79.08 -65.72
CA ASP A 317 -45.10 80.52 -65.61
C ASP A 317 -45.32 81.24 -66.95
N ASP A 318 -44.79 80.68 -68.05
CA ASP A 318 -45.04 81.17 -69.40
C ASP A 318 -46.54 81.19 -69.76
N GLN A 319 -47.26 80.13 -69.36
CA GLN A 319 -48.71 80.05 -69.53
C GLN A 319 -49.42 81.12 -68.71
N PHE A 320 -49.00 81.37 -67.46
CA PHE A 320 -49.54 82.43 -66.62
C PHE A 320 -49.32 83.82 -67.28
N ASN A 321 -48.11 84.10 -67.74
CA ASN A 321 -47.77 85.35 -68.45
C ASN A 321 -48.62 85.53 -69.72
N THR A 322 -48.82 84.45 -70.47
CA THR A 322 -49.69 84.44 -71.67
C THR A 322 -51.15 84.74 -71.32
N VAL A 323 -51.67 84.13 -70.25
CA VAL A 323 -53.03 84.37 -69.76
C VAL A 323 -53.19 85.81 -69.28
N GLN A 324 -52.19 86.37 -68.59
CA GLN A 324 -52.21 87.77 -68.16
C GLN A 324 -52.20 88.73 -69.36
N GLY A 325 -51.36 88.49 -70.36
CA GLY A 325 -51.38 89.26 -71.61
C GLY A 325 -52.71 89.14 -72.38
N LEU A 326 -53.38 87.99 -72.32
CA LEU A 326 -54.72 87.82 -72.87
C LEU A 326 -55.75 88.65 -72.10
N GLN A 327 -55.66 88.69 -70.76
CA GLN A 327 -56.53 89.50 -69.91
C GLN A 327 -56.39 91.01 -70.20
N ASP A 328 -55.16 91.50 -70.41
CA ASP A 328 -54.92 92.89 -70.82
C ASP A 328 -55.57 93.21 -72.18
N ARG A 329 -55.40 92.32 -73.16
CA ARG A 329 -56.04 92.46 -74.49
C ARG A 329 -57.56 92.43 -74.40
N ILE A 330 -58.15 91.60 -73.54
CA ILE A 330 -59.60 91.58 -73.29
C ILE A 330 -60.05 92.93 -72.70
N THR A 331 -59.27 93.50 -71.79
CA THR A 331 -59.57 94.80 -71.17
C THR A 331 -59.49 95.93 -72.20
N GLU A 332 -58.45 95.94 -73.05
CA GLU A 332 -58.32 96.87 -74.17
C GLU A 332 -59.49 96.72 -75.16
N LEU A 333 -59.83 95.49 -75.53
CA LEU A 333 -60.97 95.19 -76.40
C LEU A 333 -62.29 95.69 -75.81
N SER A 334 -62.48 95.51 -74.50
CA SER A 334 -63.65 96.02 -73.77
C SER A 334 -63.72 97.55 -73.88
N ALA A 335 -62.61 98.26 -73.65
CA ALA A 335 -62.54 99.72 -73.80
C ALA A 335 -62.82 100.20 -75.24
N VAL A 336 -62.29 99.49 -76.25
CA VAL A 336 -62.60 99.75 -77.67
C VAL A 336 -64.09 99.55 -77.95
N THR A 337 -64.66 98.46 -77.43
CA THR A 337 -66.09 98.13 -77.57
C THR A 337 -66.96 99.21 -76.92
N ASP A 338 -66.58 99.71 -75.75
CA ASP A 338 -67.25 100.81 -75.05
C ASP A 338 -67.19 102.12 -75.82
N LYS A 339 -66.00 102.46 -76.36
CA LYS A 339 -65.81 103.62 -77.23
C LYS A 339 -66.66 103.49 -78.50
N MET A 340 -66.76 102.29 -79.06
CA MET A 340 -67.59 102.00 -80.23
C MET A 340 -69.07 102.14 -79.92
N ALA A 341 -69.54 101.61 -78.78
CA ALA A 341 -70.90 101.79 -78.29
C ALA A 341 -71.22 103.28 -78.02
N GLY A 342 -70.24 104.06 -77.54
CA GLY A 342 -70.33 105.51 -77.41
C GLY A 342 -70.51 106.21 -78.76
N ARG A 343 -69.66 105.91 -79.74
CA ARG A 343 -69.79 106.46 -81.11
C ARG A 343 -71.11 106.07 -81.77
N ILE A 344 -71.59 104.85 -81.57
CA ILE A 344 -72.91 104.41 -82.05
C ILE A 344 -74.00 105.26 -81.41
N ARG A 345 -73.97 105.50 -80.09
CA ARG A 345 -74.93 106.42 -79.44
C ARG A 345 -74.89 107.83 -80.02
N THR A 346 -73.68 108.38 -80.26
CA THR A 346 -73.53 109.70 -80.89
C THR A 346 -74.08 109.70 -82.32
N ALA A 347 -73.79 108.66 -83.12
CA ALA A 347 -74.30 108.52 -84.48
C ALA A 347 -75.84 108.40 -84.50
N THR A 348 -76.42 107.60 -83.60
CA THR A 348 -77.88 107.49 -83.44
C THR A 348 -78.49 108.82 -83.00
N GLY A 349 -77.80 109.57 -82.12
CA GLY A 349 -78.18 110.94 -81.75
C GLY A 349 -78.20 111.88 -82.96
N ALA A 350 -77.14 111.90 -83.76
CA ALA A 350 -77.05 112.70 -84.98
C ALA A 350 -78.10 112.28 -86.03
N ILE A 351 -78.39 110.98 -86.17
CA ILE A 351 -79.47 110.48 -87.03
C ILE A 351 -80.83 111.00 -86.56
N ASN A 352 -81.10 110.98 -85.24
CA ASN A 352 -82.34 111.52 -84.69
C ASN A 352 -82.44 113.04 -84.90
N GLU A 353 -81.32 113.77 -84.80
CA GLU A 353 -81.27 115.20 -85.06
C GLU A 353 -81.51 115.53 -86.55
N ILE A 354 -80.91 114.76 -87.47
CA ILE A 354 -81.18 114.85 -88.91
C ILE A 354 -82.65 114.51 -89.22
N LEU A 355 -83.22 113.48 -88.59
CA LEU A 355 -84.64 113.12 -88.75
C LEU A 355 -85.57 114.21 -88.21
N ALA A 356 -85.20 114.89 -87.12
CA ALA A 356 -85.92 116.04 -86.61
C ALA A 356 -85.81 117.24 -87.56
N ASP A 357 -84.62 117.55 -88.06
CA ASP A 357 -84.36 118.64 -89.02
C ASP A 357 -85.08 118.41 -90.37
N ALA A 358 -85.12 117.16 -90.83
CA ALA A 358 -85.87 116.73 -92.00
C ALA A 358 -87.39 116.91 -91.82
N ARG A 359 -87.93 116.60 -90.62
CA ARG A 359 -89.35 116.86 -90.30
C ARG A 359 -89.68 118.35 -90.34
N THR A 360 -88.88 119.19 -89.70
CA THR A 360 -89.08 120.66 -89.75
C THR A 360 -88.91 121.24 -91.15
N SER A 361 -88.03 120.67 -91.98
CA SER A 361 -87.88 121.06 -93.38
C SER A 361 -89.09 120.68 -94.23
N GLN A 362 -89.70 119.52 -93.96
CA GLN A 362 -90.91 119.06 -94.65
C GLN A 362 -92.12 119.94 -94.32
N GLU A 363 -92.25 120.39 -93.07
CA GLU A 363 -93.30 121.32 -92.64
C GLU A 363 -93.18 122.69 -93.32
N ARG A 364 -91.96 123.20 -93.53
CA ARG A 364 -91.72 124.48 -94.25
C ARG A 364 -91.98 124.44 -95.74
N LEU A 365 -91.93 123.27 -96.38
CA LEU A 365 -92.19 123.10 -97.82
C LEU A 365 -93.68 122.99 -98.14
N GLN A 366 -94.56 122.90 -97.14
CA GLN A 366 -96.02 122.77 -97.31
C GLN A 366 -96.81 124.03 -96.92
N SER A 367 -96.15 125.12 -96.49
CA SER A 367 -96.75 126.43 -96.19
C SER A 367 -96.23 127.50 -97.15
#